data_AF-A0AAP2HFN0-F1
#
_entry.id   AF-A0AAP2HFN0-F1
#
_cell.length_a   1.000
_cell.length_b   1.000
_cell.length_c   1.000
_cell.angle_alpha   90.00
_cell.angle_beta   90.00
_cell.angle_gamma   90.00
#
_symmetry.space_group_name_H-M   'P 1'
#
loop_
_entity.id
_entity.type
_entity.pdbx_description
1 polymer ?
#
loop_
_entity_poly.entity_id
_entity_poly.type
_entity_poly.pdbx_seq_one_letter_code
_entity_poly.pdbx_strand_id
1 'polypeptide(L)'
;MILLAVLLTLLMPPALLAVAGWRAGARRDAVAMRSSPWDWNAVAISSLLYALAFNLTFFIQELFLVVPKALTPGLRPTLFHNNHRWLGENDLASLFQGTGALATALVGLVCLVVLRAGSPRPGAWRLFVIWMAYCGLLMALPQVVIGAMSPASDVGMAMTWLGLSSATKRIAALLALVAIAAVALALLRPALELAHADGVATARARTRFIAQTIALPMLIGTALVIPFRVPREMIEVVLLPVLVGLPGALWMLAGAWRVRDVHGAGVRLGSFVLPLLAAVVLLLVFQLLLRPGVAFY
;
A
#
# COMPACT_ATOMS: atom_id res chain seq x y z
N MET A 1 0.31 24.24 -7.58
CA MET A 1 -0.15 24.07 -6.18
C MET A 1 -0.08 22.61 -5.73
N ILE A 2 -0.87 21.68 -6.29
CA ILE A 2 -0.88 20.27 -5.83
C ILE A 2 0.48 19.58 -6.03
N LEU A 3 1.14 19.74 -7.19
CA LEU A 3 2.48 19.17 -7.41
C LEU A 3 3.52 19.67 -6.40
N LEU A 4 3.46 20.95 -6.04
CA LEU A 4 4.30 21.51 -5.00
C LEU A 4 3.95 20.90 -3.63
N ALA A 5 2.66 20.74 -3.32
CA ALA A 5 2.23 20.07 -2.08
C ALA A 5 2.68 18.60 -2.02
N VAL A 6 2.68 17.88 -3.15
CA VAL A 6 3.23 16.52 -3.26
C VAL A 6 4.71 16.51 -2.88
N LEU A 7 5.52 17.40 -3.48
CA LEU A 7 6.94 17.53 -3.17
C LEU A 7 7.17 17.86 -1.68
N LEU A 8 6.45 18.87 -1.19
CA LEU A 8 6.53 19.40 0.17
C LEU A 8 5.99 18.44 1.24
N THR A 9 5.21 17.42 0.87
CA THR A 9 4.63 16.47 1.83
C THR A 9 5.27 15.09 1.75
N LEU A 10 5.55 14.59 0.54
CA LEU A 10 5.99 13.21 0.34
C LEU A 10 7.51 13.04 0.26
N LEU A 11 8.27 14.10 -0.04
CA LEU A 11 9.73 14.03 -0.19
C LEU A 11 10.47 14.84 0.86
N MET A 12 10.16 16.13 1.00
CA MET A 12 10.90 17.02 1.91
C MET A 12 10.79 16.61 3.39
N PRO A 13 9.59 16.40 3.97
CA PRO A 13 9.46 16.07 5.39
C PRO A 13 10.12 14.74 5.79
N PRO A 14 9.96 13.61 5.08
CA PRO A 14 10.66 12.39 5.45
C PRO A 14 12.18 12.56 5.32
N ALA A 15 12.68 13.33 4.35
CA ALA A 15 14.11 13.63 4.25
C ALA A 15 14.61 14.43 5.46
N LEU A 16 13.93 15.52 5.83
CA LEU A 16 14.27 16.33 7.00
C LEU A 16 14.20 15.51 8.30
N LEU A 17 13.18 14.66 8.43
CA LEU A 17 12.97 13.79 9.58
C LEU A 17 14.05 12.70 9.67
N ALA A 18 14.51 12.15 8.54
CA ALA A 18 15.61 11.20 8.49
C ALA A 18 16.95 11.86 8.89
N VAL A 19 17.23 13.07 8.39
CA VAL A 19 18.42 13.86 8.79
C VAL A 19 18.41 14.16 10.29
N ALA A 20 17.26 14.56 10.83
CA ALA A 20 17.10 14.79 12.27
C ALA A 20 17.35 13.51 13.08
N GLY A 21 16.83 12.37 12.62
CA GLY A 21 17.05 11.06 13.25
C GLY A 21 18.50 10.62 13.25
N TRP A 22 19.21 10.81 12.14
CA TRP A 22 20.64 10.50 12.04
C TRP A 22 21.47 11.29 13.04
N ARG A 23 21.23 12.61 13.15
CA ARG A 23 21.89 13.49 14.12
C ARG A 23 21.57 13.12 15.57
N ALA A 24 20.32 12.72 15.85
CA ALA A 24 19.90 12.33 17.19
C ALA A 24 20.46 10.96 17.62
N GLY A 25 20.55 10.00 16.70
CA GLY A 25 21.09 8.66 16.97
C GLY A 25 22.59 8.66 17.25
N ALA A 26 23.36 9.50 16.54
CA ALA A 26 24.80 9.65 16.75
C ALA A 26 25.17 10.08 18.19
N ARG A 27 24.24 10.72 18.92
CA ARG A 27 24.45 11.17 20.31
C ARG A 27 24.04 10.16 21.37
N ARG A 28 23.21 9.15 21.03
CA ARG A 28 22.56 8.27 22.02
C ARG A 28 23.03 6.82 21.98
N ASP A 29 23.52 6.35 20.84
CA ASP A 29 23.88 4.92 20.65
C ASP A 29 25.36 4.64 21.00
N ALA A 30 25.94 5.33 21.99
CA ALA A 30 27.34 5.17 22.41
C ALA A 30 27.67 3.78 23.00
N VAL A 31 26.66 2.96 23.29
CA VAL A 31 26.83 1.56 23.69
C VAL A 31 26.75 0.69 22.44
N ALA A 32 27.90 0.16 22.01
CA ALA A 32 28.02 -0.70 20.84
C ALA A 32 27.31 -2.05 21.07
N MET A 33 26.01 -2.13 20.80
CA MET A 33 25.35 -3.42 20.63
C MET A 33 25.78 -4.03 19.29
N ARG A 34 26.17 -5.30 19.32
CA ARG A 34 26.41 -6.09 18.10
C ARG A 34 25.17 -6.05 17.24
N SER A 35 25.31 -5.54 16.02
CA SER A 35 24.23 -5.57 15.06
C SER A 35 23.97 -7.03 14.66
N SER A 36 22.78 -7.55 14.93
CA SER A 36 22.33 -8.86 14.40
C SER A 36 22.52 -8.89 12.88
N PRO A 37 22.81 -10.01 12.22
CA PRO A 37 22.85 -10.08 10.75
C PRO A 37 21.48 -9.77 10.13
N TRP A 38 21.44 -9.49 8.82
CA TRP A 38 20.17 -9.35 8.11
C TRP A 38 19.47 -10.71 8.02
N ASP A 39 18.19 -10.76 8.39
CA ASP A 39 17.35 -11.94 8.19
C ASP A 39 16.74 -11.86 6.78
N TRP A 40 17.43 -12.49 5.83
CA TRP A 40 17.00 -12.57 4.43
C TRP A 40 15.75 -13.42 4.22
N ASN A 41 15.48 -14.37 5.12
CA ASN A 41 14.22 -15.13 5.07
C ASN A 41 13.04 -14.19 5.38
N ALA A 42 13.17 -13.31 6.37
CA ALA A 42 12.18 -12.27 6.64
C ALA A 42 11.99 -11.31 5.45
N VAL A 43 13.07 -10.91 4.79
CA VAL A 43 13.01 -10.09 3.56
C VAL A 43 12.21 -10.80 2.48
N ALA A 44 12.51 -12.07 2.21
CA ALA A 44 11.83 -12.86 1.18
C ALA A 44 10.33 -13.04 1.49
N ILE A 45 9.99 -13.43 2.72
CA ILE A 45 8.59 -13.57 3.16
C ILE A 45 7.85 -12.25 3.02
N SER A 46 8.43 -11.16 3.52
CA SER A 46 7.80 -9.85 3.43
C SER A 46 7.61 -9.39 1.98
N SER A 47 8.56 -9.70 1.09
CA SER A 47 8.47 -9.33 -0.34
C SER A 47 7.33 -10.08 -1.03
N LEU A 48 7.18 -11.37 -0.75
CA LEU A 48 6.09 -12.20 -1.26
C LEU A 48 4.74 -11.73 -0.70
N LEU A 49 4.67 -11.41 0.59
CA LEU A 49 3.44 -10.91 1.22
C LEU A 49 3.07 -9.51 0.72
N TYR A 50 4.04 -8.63 0.44
CA TYR A 50 3.80 -7.36 -0.23
C TYR A 50 3.21 -7.60 -1.62
N ALA A 51 3.85 -8.43 -2.44
CA ALA A 51 3.38 -8.71 -3.80
C ALA A 51 1.96 -9.31 -3.79
N LEU A 52 1.69 -10.22 -2.85
CA LEU A 52 0.37 -10.79 -2.65
C LEU A 52 -0.65 -9.72 -2.24
N ALA A 53 -0.36 -8.93 -1.21
CA ALA A 53 -1.26 -7.89 -0.72
C ALA A 53 -1.53 -6.82 -1.77
N PHE A 54 -0.51 -6.40 -2.52
CA PHE A 54 -0.65 -5.44 -3.61
C PHE A 54 -1.59 -5.97 -4.70
N ASN A 55 -1.38 -7.20 -5.18
CA ASN A 55 -2.21 -7.78 -6.22
C ASN A 55 -3.64 -8.06 -5.73
N LEU A 56 -3.84 -8.51 -4.49
CA LEU A 56 -5.16 -8.68 -3.90
C LEU A 56 -5.90 -7.34 -3.75
N THR A 57 -5.21 -6.31 -3.28
CA THR A 57 -5.78 -4.95 -3.17
C THR A 57 -6.19 -4.43 -4.54
N PHE A 58 -5.33 -4.60 -5.53
CA PHE A 58 -5.62 -4.20 -6.91
C PHE A 58 -6.81 -4.99 -7.47
N PHE A 59 -6.88 -6.30 -7.24
CA PHE A 59 -8.02 -7.12 -7.66
C PHE A 59 -9.33 -6.65 -7.00
N ILE A 60 -9.30 -6.35 -5.70
CA ILE A 60 -10.45 -5.79 -4.98
C ILE A 60 -10.88 -4.47 -5.60
N GLN A 61 -9.94 -3.59 -5.96
CA GLN A 61 -10.24 -2.36 -6.67
C GLN A 61 -11.03 -2.62 -7.95
N GLU A 62 -10.46 -3.41 -8.88
CA GLU A 62 -11.07 -3.67 -10.17
C GLU A 62 -12.42 -4.39 -10.05
N LEU A 63 -12.53 -5.33 -9.11
CA LEU A 63 -13.78 -6.03 -8.83
C LEU A 63 -14.87 -5.03 -8.42
N PHE A 64 -14.56 -4.09 -7.52
CA PHE A 64 -15.53 -3.09 -7.07
C PHE A 64 -15.78 -1.98 -8.09
N LEU A 65 -14.96 -1.84 -9.14
CA LEU A 65 -15.28 -1.02 -10.31
C LEU A 65 -16.27 -1.73 -11.24
N VAL A 66 -16.27 -3.06 -11.27
CA VAL A 66 -17.10 -3.88 -12.17
C VAL A 66 -18.45 -4.25 -11.57
N VAL A 67 -18.49 -4.73 -10.33
CA VAL A 67 -19.72 -5.22 -9.67
C VAL A 67 -20.88 -4.21 -9.71
N PRO A 68 -20.73 -2.95 -9.28
CA PRO A 68 -21.84 -1.99 -9.34
C PRO A 68 -22.29 -1.69 -10.78
N LYS A 69 -21.35 -1.70 -11.74
CA LYS A 69 -21.68 -1.55 -13.18
C LYS A 69 -22.50 -2.75 -13.68
N ALA A 70 -22.19 -3.96 -13.24
CA ALA A 70 -22.91 -5.18 -13.63
C ALA A 70 -24.36 -5.20 -13.15
N LEU A 71 -24.60 -4.57 -11.99
CA LEU A 71 -25.93 -4.45 -11.39
C LEU A 71 -26.74 -3.27 -11.96
N THR A 72 -26.19 -2.56 -12.94
CA THR A 72 -26.81 -1.35 -13.50
C THR A 72 -27.34 -1.60 -14.91
N PRO A 73 -28.65 -1.43 -15.14
CA PRO A 73 -29.24 -1.62 -16.47
C PRO A 73 -28.53 -0.80 -17.55
N GLY A 74 -28.29 -1.43 -18.69
CA GLY A 74 -27.61 -0.82 -19.83
C GLY A 74 -26.09 -0.91 -19.81
N LEU A 75 -25.47 -1.36 -18.72
CA LEU A 75 -24.02 -1.57 -18.64
C LEU A 75 -23.67 -3.05 -18.74
N ARG A 76 -22.57 -3.36 -19.44
CA ARG A 76 -22.02 -4.71 -19.61
C ARG A 76 -20.52 -4.71 -19.34
N PRO A 77 -20.10 -4.80 -18.06
CA PRO A 77 -18.69 -4.75 -17.73
C PRO A 77 -17.97 -6.08 -17.93
N THR A 78 -16.68 -6.00 -18.25
CA THR A 78 -15.74 -7.12 -18.28
C THR A 78 -14.58 -6.80 -17.35
N LEU A 79 -14.29 -7.71 -16.43
CA LEU A 79 -13.16 -7.65 -15.51
C LEU A 79 -11.93 -8.31 -16.14
N PHE A 80 -10.78 -7.65 -16.08
CA PHE A 80 -9.48 -8.22 -16.43
C PHE A 80 -8.53 -8.20 -15.22
N HIS A 81 -7.37 -8.83 -15.35
CA HIS A 81 -6.39 -8.96 -14.26
C HIS A 81 -5.75 -7.63 -13.85
N ASN A 82 -5.64 -6.67 -14.77
CA ASN A 82 -5.04 -5.36 -14.53
C ASN A 82 -5.90 -4.17 -15.01
N ASN A 83 -7.17 -4.41 -15.34
CA ASN A 83 -8.07 -3.39 -15.87
C ASN A 83 -9.52 -3.87 -15.83
N HIS A 84 -10.44 -2.98 -16.17
CA HIS A 84 -11.81 -3.31 -16.52
C HIS A 84 -12.23 -2.52 -17.76
N ARG A 85 -13.26 -3.00 -18.45
CA ARG A 85 -13.95 -2.24 -19.50
C ARG A 85 -15.45 -2.41 -19.34
N TRP A 86 -16.24 -1.59 -19.99
CA TRP A 86 -17.67 -1.82 -20.09
C TRP A 86 -18.20 -1.38 -21.45
N LEU A 87 -19.31 -1.97 -21.86
CA LEU A 87 -20.12 -1.53 -22.98
C LEU A 87 -21.42 -0.91 -22.45
N GLY A 88 -22.01 -0.03 -23.26
CA GLY A 88 -23.25 0.67 -22.96
C GLY A 88 -23.05 2.00 -22.23
N GLU A 89 -24.12 2.78 -22.18
CA GLU A 89 -24.13 4.15 -21.66
C GLU A 89 -25.07 4.25 -20.46
N ASN A 90 -24.54 4.75 -19.34
CA ASN A 90 -25.29 5.08 -18.15
C ASN A 90 -24.49 6.09 -17.33
N ASP A 91 -25.11 7.19 -16.89
CA ASP A 91 -24.43 8.25 -16.13
C ASP A 91 -23.78 7.73 -14.84
N LEU A 92 -24.38 6.70 -14.21
CA LEU A 92 -23.84 6.08 -13.01
C LEU A 92 -22.50 5.38 -13.23
N ALA A 93 -22.15 5.06 -14.49
CA ALA A 93 -20.85 4.48 -14.80
C ALA A 93 -19.71 5.37 -14.27
N SER A 94 -19.84 6.70 -14.37
CA SER A 94 -18.85 7.66 -13.87
C SER A 94 -18.76 7.66 -12.34
N LEU A 95 -19.89 7.54 -11.63
CA LEU A 95 -19.93 7.41 -10.17
C LEU A 95 -19.22 6.14 -9.71
N PHE A 96 -19.52 5.01 -10.37
CA PHE A 96 -18.94 3.70 -10.06
C PHE A 96 -17.47 3.55 -10.41
N GLN A 97 -16.84 4.62 -10.90
CA GLN A 97 -15.38 4.65 -11.00
C GLN A 97 -14.74 5.00 -9.65
N GLY A 98 -15.46 5.63 -8.73
CA GLY A 98 -14.96 5.89 -7.38
C GLY A 98 -14.99 4.68 -6.44
N THR A 99 -15.75 3.63 -6.77
CA THR A 99 -16.00 2.50 -5.85
C THR A 99 -14.77 1.62 -5.65
N GLY A 100 -13.86 1.55 -6.63
CA GLY A 100 -12.59 0.84 -6.49
C GLY A 100 -11.71 1.43 -5.38
N ALA A 101 -11.50 2.75 -5.40
CA ALA A 101 -10.73 3.45 -4.37
C ALA A 101 -11.40 3.37 -2.98
N LEU A 102 -12.73 3.43 -2.94
CA LEU A 102 -13.49 3.26 -1.70
C LEU A 102 -13.29 1.86 -1.11
N ALA A 103 -13.39 0.81 -1.93
CA ALA A 103 -13.24 -0.57 -1.48
C ALA A 103 -11.85 -0.85 -0.91
N THR A 104 -10.79 -0.40 -1.58
CA THR A 104 -9.41 -0.58 -1.10
C THR A 104 -9.15 0.23 0.18
N ALA A 105 -9.70 1.44 0.30
CA ALA A 105 -9.66 2.21 1.53
C ALA A 105 -10.34 1.47 2.70
N LEU A 106 -11.56 0.94 2.49
CA LEU A 106 -12.30 0.21 3.52
C LEU A 106 -11.56 -1.05 3.98
N VAL A 107 -11.04 -1.85 3.05
CA VAL A 107 -10.22 -3.03 3.38
C VAL A 107 -8.98 -2.62 4.18
N GLY A 108 -8.31 -1.54 3.76
CA GLY A 108 -7.13 -1.04 4.45
C GLY A 108 -7.44 -0.54 5.87
N LEU A 109 -8.56 0.17 6.06
CA LEU A 109 -9.04 0.60 7.38
C LEU A 109 -9.38 -0.59 8.27
N VAL A 110 -10.07 -1.60 7.76
CA VAL A 110 -10.39 -2.83 8.51
C VAL A 110 -9.10 -3.51 8.95
N CYS A 111 -8.12 -3.65 8.07
CA CYS A 111 -6.82 -4.22 8.42
C CYS A 111 -6.09 -3.40 9.49
N LEU A 112 -6.14 -2.06 9.42
CA LEU A 112 -5.57 -1.19 10.43
C LEU A 112 -6.25 -1.34 11.80
N VAL A 113 -7.59 -1.46 11.83
CA VAL A 113 -8.36 -1.73 13.05
C VAL A 113 -8.00 -3.10 13.63
N VAL A 114 -7.92 -4.14 12.80
CA VAL A 114 -7.51 -5.49 13.21
C VAL A 114 -6.13 -5.49 13.85
N LEU A 115 -5.17 -4.72 13.30
CA LEU A 115 -3.83 -4.59 13.89
C LEU A 115 -3.87 -3.91 15.27
N ARG A 116 -4.74 -2.90 15.45
CA ARG A 116 -4.88 -2.19 16.73
C ARG A 116 -5.61 -2.99 17.80
N ALA A 117 -6.48 -3.93 17.41
CA ALA A 117 -7.20 -4.79 18.34
C ALA A 117 -6.29 -5.80 19.08
N GLY A 118 -5.00 -5.93 18.70
CA GLY A 118 -4.00 -6.63 19.51
C GLY A 118 -4.18 -8.15 19.63
N SER A 119 -4.98 -8.78 18.76
CA SER A 119 -5.23 -10.23 18.84
C SER A 119 -3.94 -11.05 18.61
N PRO A 120 -3.67 -12.09 19.42
CA PRO A 120 -2.52 -12.97 19.24
C PRO A 120 -2.68 -13.72 17.92
N ARG A 121 -1.79 -13.44 16.96
CA ARG A 121 -1.79 -14.04 15.62
C ARG A 121 -0.36 -14.36 15.18
N PRO A 122 -0.17 -15.34 14.28
CA PRO A 122 1.14 -15.66 13.71
C PRO A 122 1.80 -14.44 13.05
N GLY A 123 3.14 -14.39 13.05
CA GLY A 123 3.90 -13.24 12.53
C GLY A 123 3.65 -12.97 11.06
N ALA A 124 3.64 -14.02 10.23
CA ALA A 124 3.33 -13.91 8.81
C ALA A 124 1.93 -13.34 8.55
N TRP A 125 0.93 -13.72 9.36
CA TRP A 125 -0.42 -13.16 9.26
C TRP A 125 -0.42 -11.67 9.62
N ARG A 126 0.20 -11.29 10.74
CA ARG A 126 0.28 -9.87 11.14
C ARG A 126 0.99 -9.03 10.08
N LEU A 127 2.08 -9.54 9.53
CA LEU A 127 2.82 -8.90 8.44
C LEU A 127 1.97 -8.78 7.16
N PHE A 128 1.22 -9.82 6.81
CA PHE A 128 0.28 -9.76 5.70
C PHE A 128 -0.82 -8.71 5.92
N VAL A 129 -1.40 -8.63 7.11
CA VAL A 129 -2.41 -7.60 7.46
C VAL A 129 -1.80 -6.20 7.45
N ILE A 130 -0.54 -6.02 7.88
CA ILE A 130 0.20 -4.76 7.71
C ILE A 130 0.27 -4.40 6.23
N TRP A 131 0.64 -5.36 5.36
CA TRP A 131 0.70 -5.11 3.93
C TRP A 131 -0.66 -4.82 3.29
N MET A 132 -1.73 -5.49 3.72
CA MET A 132 -3.10 -5.18 3.27
C MET A 132 -3.55 -3.79 3.71
N ALA A 133 -3.25 -3.37 4.95
CA ALA A 133 -3.51 -2.02 5.44
C ALA A 133 -2.72 -0.98 4.62
N TYR A 134 -1.44 -1.27 4.40
CA TYR A 134 -0.52 -0.43 3.65
C TYR A 134 -0.99 -0.25 2.21
N CYS A 135 -1.16 -1.34 1.46
CA CYS A 135 -1.58 -1.32 0.06
C CYS A 135 -2.99 -0.74 -0.09
N GLY A 136 -3.95 -1.14 0.75
CA GLY A 136 -5.33 -0.64 0.68
C GLY A 136 -5.42 0.88 0.79
N LEU A 137 -4.84 1.45 1.84
CA LEU A 137 -4.89 2.89 2.09
C LEU A 137 -3.99 3.68 1.13
N LEU A 138 -2.78 3.19 0.87
CA LEU A 138 -1.82 3.91 0.02
C LEU A 138 -2.04 3.69 -1.48
N MET A 139 -2.98 2.82 -1.88
CA MET A 139 -3.52 2.76 -3.24
C MET A 139 -4.72 3.68 -3.41
N ALA A 140 -5.59 3.81 -2.41
CA ALA A 140 -6.76 4.68 -2.45
C ALA A 140 -6.40 6.17 -2.36
N LEU A 141 -5.54 6.57 -1.42
CA LEU A 141 -5.26 7.99 -1.14
C LEU A 141 -4.63 8.75 -2.32
N PRO A 142 -3.62 8.20 -3.05
CA PRO A 142 -3.10 8.87 -4.24
C PRO A 142 -4.17 9.08 -5.32
N GLN A 143 -5.17 8.21 -5.44
CA GLN A 143 -6.25 8.39 -6.42
C GLN A 143 -7.12 9.60 -6.11
N VAL A 144 -7.28 9.98 -4.85
CA VAL A 144 -7.96 11.23 -4.48
C VAL A 144 -7.16 12.44 -4.98
N VAL A 145 -5.83 12.40 -4.85
CA VAL A 145 -4.94 13.46 -5.35
C VAL A 145 -4.99 13.54 -6.89
N ILE A 146 -4.92 12.40 -7.57
CA ILE A 146 -5.01 12.30 -9.03
C ILE A 146 -6.40 12.75 -9.51
N GLY A 147 -7.49 12.32 -8.86
CA GLY A 147 -8.86 12.70 -9.18
C GLY A 147 -9.13 14.19 -9.07
N ALA A 148 -8.45 14.89 -8.16
CA ALA A 148 -8.51 16.34 -8.05
C ALA A 148 -7.80 17.07 -9.21
N MET A 149 -6.85 16.41 -9.89
CA MET A 149 -6.08 16.96 -11.00
C MET A 149 -6.55 16.51 -12.38
N SER A 150 -7.12 15.31 -12.47
CA SER A 150 -7.51 14.65 -13.71
C SER A 150 -8.96 14.18 -13.63
N PRO A 151 -9.91 14.91 -14.25
CA PRO A 151 -11.33 14.50 -14.32
C PRO A 151 -11.56 13.16 -15.01
N ALA A 152 -10.63 12.74 -15.87
CA ALA A 152 -10.71 11.47 -16.61
C ALA A 152 -10.20 10.26 -15.81
N SER A 153 -9.58 10.46 -14.65
CA SER A 153 -9.21 9.36 -13.76
C SER A 153 -10.43 8.81 -13.02
N ASP A 154 -10.33 7.58 -12.51
CA ASP A 154 -11.46 6.88 -11.87
C ASP A 154 -12.16 7.71 -10.77
N VAL A 155 -11.39 8.17 -9.78
CA VAL A 155 -11.90 9.05 -8.73
C VAL A 155 -12.28 10.44 -9.27
N GLY A 156 -11.59 10.93 -10.30
CA GLY A 156 -11.92 12.21 -10.94
C GLY A 156 -13.29 12.23 -11.61
N MET A 157 -13.68 11.11 -12.25
CA MET A 157 -15.00 10.93 -12.83
C MET A 157 -16.07 10.93 -11.73
N ALA A 158 -15.87 10.18 -10.65
CA ALA A 158 -16.80 10.15 -9.52
C ALA A 158 -16.93 11.52 -8.84
N MET A 159 -15.83 12.24 -8.62
CA MET A 159 -15.86 13.60 -8.07
C MET A 159 -16.61 14.58 -8.98
N THR A 160 -16.53 14.40 -10.29
CA THR A 160 -17.23 15.25 -11.27
C THR A 160 -18.72 14.91 -11.30
N TRP A 161 -19.07 13.63 -11.28
CA TRP A 161 -20.45 13.18 -11.17
C TRP A 161 -21.13 13.70 -9.88
N LEU A 162 -20.41 13.68 -8.75
CA LEU A 162 -20.88 14.22 -7.47
C LEU A 162 -20.98 15.76 -7.44
N GLY A 163 -20.65 16.45 -8.54
CA GLY A 163 -20.70 17.92 -8.60
C GLY A 163 -19.70 18.61 -7.68
N LEU A 164 -18.59 17.96 -7.32
CA LEU A 164 -17.62 18.57 -6.40
C LEU A 164 -16.94 19.77 -7.04
N SER A 165 -16.99 20.91 -6.34
CA SER A 165 -16.30 22.12 -6.77
C SER A 165 -14.78 21.91 -6.85
N SER A 166 -14.09 22.72 -7.66
CA SER A 166 -12.62 22.72 -7.74
C SER A 166 -11.96 22.99 -6.38
N ALA A 167 -12.61 23.76 -5.50
CA ALA A 167 -12.13 24.00 -4.13
C ALA A 167 -12.20 22.72 -3.28
N THR A 168 -13.35 22.02 -3.31
CA THR A 168 -13.56 20.75 -2.60
C THR A 168 -12.57 19.68 -3.04
N LYS A 169 -12.34 19.53 -4.35
CA LYS A 169 -11.35 18.60 -4.91
C LYS A 169 -9.94 18.89 -4.40
N ARG A 170 -9.54 20.17 -4.36
CA ARG A 170 -8.24 20.60 -3.82
C ARG A 170 -8.08 20.31 -2.34
N ILE A 171 -9.10 20.59 -1.53
CA ILE A 171 -9.09 20.29 -0.09
C ILE A 171 -8.95 18.78 0.14
N ALA A 172 -9.74 17.97 -0.59
CA ALA A 172 -9.66 16.51 -0.51
C ALA A 172 -8.25 15.99 -0.86
N ALA A 173 -7.63 16.53 -1.92
CA ALA A 173 -6.25 16.17 -2.28
C ALA A 173 -5.23 16.53 -1.19
N LEU A 174 -5.33 17.70 -0.57
CA LEU A 174 -4.44 18.10 0.53
C LEU A 174 -4.62 17.20 1.75
N LEU A 175 -5.87 16.88 2.12
CA LEU A 175 -6.17 15.94 3.20
C LEU A 175 -5.63 14.54 2.89
N ALA A 176 -5.74 14.07 1.65
CA ALA A 176 -5.20 12.78 1.23
C ALA A 176 -3.66 12.74 1.35
N LEU A 177 -2.95 13.82 1.01
CA LEU A 177 -1.49 13.90 1.18
C LEU A 177 -1.07 13.80 2.66
N VAL A 178 -1.80 14.49 3.55
CA VAL A 178 -1.57 14.37 5.00
C VAL A 178 -1.89 12.96 5.49
N ALA A 179 -2.98 12.37 5.00
CA ALA A 179 -3.40 11.01 5.36
C ALA A 179 -2.37 9.96 4.93
N ILE A 180 -1.69 10.12 3.79
CA ILE A 180 -0.60 9.22 3.35
C ILE A 180 0.49 9.15 4.43
N ALA A 181 0.95 10.30 4.91
CA ALA A 181 1.95 10.37 5.98
C ALA A 181 1.41 9.79 7.29
N ALA A 182 0.18 10.14 7.68
CA ALA A 182 -0.45 9.67 8.91
C ALA A 182 -0.62 8.14 8.93
N VAL A 183 -1.04 7.54 7.83
CA VAL A 183 -1.19 6.09 7.67
C VAL A 183 0.15 5.39 7.79
N ALA A 184 1.17 5.88 7.06
CA ALA A 184 2.51 5.31 7.11
C ALA A 184 3.08 5.32 8.55
N LEU A 185 2.93 6.45 9.25
CA LEU A 185 3.36 6.56 10.65
C LEU A 185 2.50 5.71 11.60
N ALA A 186 1.21 5.54 11.33
CA ALA A 186 0.34 4.67 12.13
C ALA A 186 0.70 3.18 12.02
N LEU A 187 1.29 2.76 10.90
CA LEU A 187 1.74 1.38 10.66
C LEU A 187 3.11 1.08 11.30
N LEU A 188 3.86 2.09 11.75
CA LEU A 188 5.19 1.90 12.34
C LEU A 188 5.19 1.03 13.59
N ARG A 189 4.30 1.32 14.55
CA ARG A 189 4.24 0.57 15.81
C ARG A 189 3.87 -0.91 15.56
N PRO A 190 2.79 -1.23 14.82
CA PRO A 190 2.47 -2.62 14.47
C PRO A 190 3.62 -3.35 13.74
N ALA A 191 4.33 -2.66 12.84
CA ALA A 191 5.47 -3.25 12.14
C ALA A 191 6.64 -3.53 13.10
N LEU A 192 7.03 -2.56 13.93
CA LEU A 192 8.15 -2.71 14.87
C LEU A 192 7.88 -3.77 15.95
N GLU A 193 6.63 -3.99 16.34
CA GLU A 193 6.24 -5.07 17.28
C GLU A 193 6.55 -6.48 16.75
N LEU A 194 6.74 -6.65 15.44
CA LEU A 194 7.16 -7.93 14.86
C LEU A 194 8.62 -8.27 15.17
N ALA A 195 9.45 -7.26 15.46
CA ALA A 195 10.87 -7.43 15.70
C ALA A 195 11.17 -8.24 16.97
N HIS A 196 12.35 -8.83 17.04
CA HIS A 196 12.95 -9.23 18.31
C HIS A 196 13.36 -7.99 19.13
N ALA A 197 13.56 -8.17 20.45
CA ALA A 197 13.85 -7.06 21.36
C ALA A 197 15.10 -6.25 20.96
N ASP A 198 16.13 -6.93 20.45
CA ASP A 198 17.35 -6.32 19.90
C ASP A 198 17.08 -5.46 18.66
N GLY A 199 16.10 -5.85 17.84
CA GLY A 199 15.66 -5.14 16.63
C GLY A 199 14.97 -3.79 16.91
N VAL A 200 14.59 -3.51 18.16
CA VAL A 200 13.92 -2.26 18.55
C VAL A 200 14.60 -1.49 19.68
N ALA A 201 15.67 -2.05 20.26
CA ALA A 201 16.38 -1.50 21.40
C ALA A 201 16.89 -0.06 21.18
N THR A 202 17.43 0.22 19.99
CA THR A 202 17.97 1.55 19.65
C THR A 202 17.22 2.19 18.49
N ALA A 203 17.39 3.50 18.33
CA ALA A 203 16.84 4.23 17.18
C ALA A 203 17.33 3.64 15.86
N ARG A 204 18.63 3.33 15.78
CA ARG A 204 19.24 2.69 14.61
C ARG A 204 18.69 1.29 14.35
N ALA A 205 18.46 0.49 15.40
CA ALA A 205 17.87 -0.84 15.28
C ALA A 205 16.46 -0.76 14.68
N ARG A 206 15.61 0.15 15.17
CA ARG A 206 14.25 0.36 14.65
C ARG A 206 14.25 0.76 13.17
N THR A 207 15.05 1.75 12.79
CA THR A 207 15.17 2.17 11.38
C THR A 207 15.67 1.04 10.51
N ARG A 208 16.66 0.29 10.96
CA ARG A 208 17.18 -0.87 10.23
C ARG A 208 16.11 -1.96 10.08
N PHE A 209 15.34 -2.25 11.13
CA PHE A 209 14.27 -3.24 11.08
C PHE A 209 13.19 -2.85 10.06
N ILE A 210 12.79 -1.58 10.00
CA ILE A 210 11.86 -1.07 8.98
C ILE A 210 12.48 -1.14 7.58
N ALA A 211 13.77 -0.84 7.43
CA ALA A 211 14.45 -0.99 6.14
C ALA A 211 14.41 -2.44 5.65
N GLN A 212 14.69 -3.39 6.52
CA GLN A 212 14.74 -4.82 6.22
C GLN A 212 13.34 -5.43 6.01
N THR A 213 12.33 -5.01 6.79
CA THR A 213 11.01 -5.67 6.79
C THR A 213 9.99 -4.98 5.90
N ILE A 214 10.16 -3.67 5.63
CA ILE A 214 9.21 -2.88 4.85
C ILE A 214 9.87 -2.32 3.58
N ALA A 215 10.89 -1.48 3.71
CA ALA A 215 11.37 -0.70 2.58
C ALA A 215 11.99 -1.57 1.47
N LEU A 216 12.93 -2.46 1.81
CA LEU A 216 13.53 -3.35 0.83
C LEU A 216 12.51 -4.38 0.29
N PRO A 217 11.68 -5.03 1.12
CA PRO A 217 10.62 -5.90 0.63
C PRO A 217 9.61 -5.23 -0.30
N MET A 218 9.28 -3.96 -0.08
CA MET A 218 8.44 -3.19 -1.00
C MET A 218 9.10 -3.03 -2.37
N LEU A 219 10.42 -2.77 -2.43
CA LEU A 219 11.15 -2.65 -3.69
C LEU A 219 11.23 -3.99 -4.45
N ILE A 220 11.61 -5.06 -3.75
CA ILE A 220 11.67 -6.41 -4.34
C ILE A 220 10.27 -6.84 -4.76
N GLY A 221 9.29 -6.67 -3.87
CA GLY A 221 7.89 -7.00 -4.11
C GLY A 221 7.29 -6.21 -5.28
N THR A 222 7.68 -4.95 -5.49
CA THR A 222 7.31 -4.17 -6.68
C THR A 222 7.79 -4.85 -7.97
N ALA A 223 9.01 -5.38 -7.99
CA ALA A 223 9.49 -6.16 -9.13
C ALA A 223 8.69 -7.48 -9.29
N LEU A 224 8.34 -8.13 -8.18
CA LEU A 224 7.54 -9.36 -8.18
C LEU A 224 6.08 -9.16 -8.60
N VAL A 225 5.56 -7.93 -8.61
CA VAL A 225 4.22 -7.60 -9.12
C VAL A 225 4.19 -7.59 -10.65
N ILE A 226 5.32 -7.39 -11.33
CA ILE A 226 5.39 -7.27 -12.80
C ILE A 226 4.73 -8.45 -13.53
N PRO A 227 4.98 -9.73 -13.18
CA PRO A 227 4.37 -10.88 -13.85
C PRO A 227 2.84 -10.97 -13.72
N PHE A 228 2.25 -10.26 -12.76
CA PHE A 228 0.80 -10.21 -12.58
C PHE A 228 0.13 -9.22 -13.54
N ARG A 229 0.90 -8.45 -14.31
CA ARG A 229 0.39 -7.46 -15.25
C ARG A 229 0.67 -7.89 -16.68
N VAL A 230 -0.19 -7.49 -17.62
CA VAL A 230 0.08 -7.66 -19.05
C VAL A 230 0.82 -6.41 -19.52
N PRO A 231 1.94 -6.57 -20.26
CA PRO A 231 2.68 -5.44 -20.78
C PRO A 231 1.81 -4.70 -21.81
N ARG A 232 1.40 -3.48 -21.47
CA ARG A 232 1.11 -2.44 -22.46
C ARG A 232 2.32 -1.53 -22.50
N GLU A 233 2.47 -0.71 -21.46
CA GLU A 233 3.63 0.16 -21.26
C GLU A 233 4.28 -0.12 -19.90
N MET A 234 5.61 -0.18 -19.85
CA MET A 234 6.34 -0.46 -18.60
C MET A 234 6.06 0.57 -17.52
N ILE A 235 5.74 1.81 -17.91
CA ILE A 235 5.35 2.86 -16.97
C ILE A 235 4.05 2.51 -16.26
N GLU A 236 3.03 1.98 -16.92
CA GLU A 236 1.76 1.59 -16.28
C GLU A 236 1.94 0.41 -15.33
N VAL A 237 2.88 -0.47 -15.64
CA VAL A 237 3.20 -1.65 -14.83
C VAL A 237 3.93 -1.25 -13.55
N VAL A 238 4.92 -0.35 -13.63
CA VAL A 238 5.84 -0.03 -12.52
C VAL A 238 5.42 1.21 -11.73
N LEU A 239 4.86 2.23 -12.40
CA LEU A 239 4.57 3.51 -11.77
C LEU A 239 3.57 3.38 -10.63
N LEU A 240 2.49 2.62 -10.82
CA LEU A 240 1.47 2.46 -9.79
C LEU A 240 2.04 1.78 -8.52
N PRO A 241 2.71 0.61 -8.59
CA PRO A 241 3.42 0.04 -7.44
C PRO A 241 4.38 1.02 -6.75
N VAL A 242 5.14 1.82 -7.51
CA VAL A 242 6.07 2.81 -6.95
C VAL A 242 5.31 3.93 -6.23
N LEU A 243 4.24 4.47 -6.81
CA LEU A 243 3.42 5.52 -6.20
C LEU A 243 2.73 5.05 -4.91
N VAL A 244 2.31 3.78 -4.85
CA VAL A 244 1.73 3.16 -3.66
C VAL A 244 2.81 2.84 -2.62
N GLY A 245 3.92 2.27 -3.08
CA GLY A 245 4.96 1.68 -2.27
C GLY A 245 5.95 2.67 -1.67
N LEU A 246 6.40 3.65 -2.45
CA LEU A 246 7.54 4.48 -2.06
C LEU A 246 7.21 5.54 -0.99
N PRO A 247 6.14 6.34 -1.11
CA PRO A 247 5.89 7.42 -0.15
C PRO A 247 5.69 6.92 1.28
N GLY A 248 4.94 5.82 1.47
CA GLY A 248 4.74 5.24 2.79
C GLY A 248 6.01 4.67 3.39
N ALA A 249 6.84 3.99 2.59
CA ALA A 249 8.10 3.40 3.03
C ALA A 249 9.10 4.49 3.46
N LEU A 250 9.16 5.61 2.73
CA LEU A 250 9.96 6.77 3.11
C LEU A 250 9.52 7.37 4.45
N TRP A 251 8.22 7.55 4.65
CA TRP A 251 7.68 8.04 5.93
C TRP A 251 7.93 7.07 7.09
N MET A 252 7.77 5.77 6.87
CA MET A 252 8.09 4.74 7.88
C MET A 252 9.59 4.77 8.21
N LEU A 253 10.48 4.73 7.21
CA LEU A 253 11.93 4.81 7.44
C LEU A 253 12.32 6.05 8.23
N ALA A 254 11.78 7.21 7.83
CA ALA A 254 12.05 8.48 8.46
C ALA A 254 11.49 8.56 9.89
N GLY A 255 10.34 7.96 10.17
CA GLY A 255 9.68 8.01 11.48
C GLY A 255 10.17 6.96 12.49
N ALA A 256 10.78 5.86 12.04
CA ALA A 256 11.10 4.70 12.88
C ALA A 256 11.93 5.04 14.13
N TRP A 257 12.88 5.97 14.02
CA TRP A 257 13.74 6.36 15.14
C TRP A 257 12.98 7.04 16.29
N ARG A 258 11.84 7.69 16.00
CA ARG A 258 11.02 8.42 16.99
C ARG A 258 10.10 7.53 17.79
N VAL A 259 9.81 6.31 17.32
CA VAL A 259 8.95 5.39 18.06
C VAL A 259 9.66 4.97 19.34
N ARG A 260 8.97 5.13 20.47
CA ARG A 260 9.43 4.74 21.80
C ARG A 260 8.48 3.69 22.39
N ASP A 261 8.94 3.00 23.42
CA ASP A 261 8.12 2.08 24.22
C ASP A 261 7.43 1.00 23.37
N VAL A 262 8.15 0.52 22.35
CA VAL A 262 7.79 -0.67 21.58
C VAL A 262 8.54 -1.85 22.15
N HIS A 263 7.79 -2.89 22.48
CA HIS A 263 8.33 -4.18 22.88
C HIS A 263 8.28 -5.11 21.67
N GLY A 264 9.43 -5.54 21.20
CA GLY A 264 9.53 -6.51 20.12
C GLY A 264 9.02 -7.86 20.60
N ALA A 265 7.97 -8.39 19.98
CA ALA A 265 7.38 -9.69 20.35
C ALA A 265 8.21 -10.88 19.84
N GLY A 266 9.23 -10.64 19.01
CA GLY A 266 10.12 -11.67 18.48
C GLY A 266 9.40 -12.70 17.62
N VAL A 267 8.49 -12.24 16.76
CA VAL A 267 7.57 -13.15 16.08
C VAL A 267 8.29 -13.86 14.93
N ARG A 268 8.35 -15.19 15.00
CA ARG A 268 8.88 -16.01 13.90
C ARG A 268 7.92 -15.97 12.71
N LEU A 269 8.46 -15.59 11.54
CA LEU A 269 7.67 -15.52 10.30
C LEU A 269 7.44 -16.89 9.65
N GLY A 270 8.15 -17.93 10.08
CA GLY A 270 7.99 -19.29 9.57
C GLY A 270 8.62 -19.49 8.19
N SER A 271 8.01 -20.35 7.38
CA SER A 271 8.49 -20.72 6.03
C SER A 271 7.91 -19.80 4.95
N PHE A 272 8.72 -19.47 3.94
CA PHE A 272 8.28 -18.71 2.76
C PHE A 272 7.42 -19.53 1.77
N VAL A 273 7.33 -20.85 1.95
CA VAL A 273 6.60 -21.74 1.03
C VAL A 273 5.14 -21.35 0.90
N LEU A 274 4.45 -21.04 2.01
CA LEU A 274 3.03 -20.68 1.95
C LEU A 274 2.79 -19.34 1.22
N PRO A 275 3.49 -18.23 1.54
CA PRO A 275 3.43 -17.00 0.74
C PRO A 275 3.76 -17.22 -0.74
N LEU A 276 4.75 -18.06 -1.06
CA LEU A 276 5.12 -18.37 -2.44
C LEU A 276 4.00 -19.11 -3.17
N LEU A 277 3.44 -20.17 -2.57
CA LEU A 277 2.32 -20.90 -3.14
C LEU A 277 1.10 -20.00 -3.35
N ALA A 278 0.79 -19.13 -2.39
CA ALA A 278 -0.29 -18.16 -2.53
C ALA A 278 -0.04 -17.19 -3.69
N ALA A 279 1.19 -16.68 -3.85
CA ALA A 279 1.56 -15.83 -4.97
C ALA A 279 1.46 -16.56 -6.32
N VAL A 280 1.91 -17.82 -6.41
CA VAL A 280 1.79 -18.65 -7.61
C VAL A 280 0.34 -18.91 -7.97
N VAL A 281 -0.49 -19.30 -7.01
CA VAL A 281 -1.93 -19.52 -7.23
C VAL A 281 -2.60 -18.24 -7.72
N LEU A 282 -2.31 -17.09 -7.09
CA LEU A 282 -2.86 -15.82 -7.52
C LEU A 282 -2.39 -15.44 -8.94
N LEU A 283 -1.12 -15.71 -9.28
CA LEU A 283 -0.58 -15.48 -10.62
C LEU A 283 -1.32 -16.34 -11.66
N LEU A 284 -1.57 -17.61 -11.35
CA LEU A 284 -2.32 -18.51 -12.23
C LEU A 284 -3.77 -18.01 -12.42
N VAL A 285 -4.44 -17.56 -11.36
CA VAL A 285 -5.77 -16.94 -11.46
C VAL A 285 -5.72 -15.72 -12.38
N PHE A 286 -4.72 -14.85 -12.22
CA PHE A 286 -4.59 -13.64 -13.03
C PHE A 286 -4.34 -13.98 -14.50
N GLN A 287 -3.45 -14.94 -14.79
CA GLN A 287 -3.04 -15.26 -16.16
C GLN A 287 -4.02 -16.16 -16.89
N LEU A 288 -4.69 -17.09 -16.19
CA LEU A 288 -5.56 -18.09 -16.83
C LEU A 288 -7.03 -17.68 -16.80
N LEU A 289 -7.49 -17.00 -15.74
CA LEU A 289 -8.90 -16.64 -15.58
C LEU A 289 -9.17 -15.18 -15.92
N LEU A 290 -8.41 -14.25 -15.34
CA LEU A 290 -8.70 -12.83 -15.47
C LEU A 290 -8.15 -12.22 -16.77
N ARG A 291 -7.03 -12.72 -17.30
CA ARG A 291 -6.43 -12.20 -18.54
C ARG A 291 -7.32 -12.31 -19.78
N PRO A 292 -8.03 -13.44 -20.02
CA PRO A 292 -9.01 -13.50 -21.11
C PRO A 292 -10.19 -12.52 -20.95
N GLY A 293 -10.46 -12.11 -19.71
CA GLY A 293 -11.60 -11.28 -19.33
C GLY A 293 -12.78 -12.10 -18.84
N VAL A 294 -13.38 -11.67 -17.74
CA VAL A 294 -14.59 -12.27 -17.17
C VAL A 294 -15.75 -11.31 -17.39
N ALA A 295 -16.77 -11.74 -18.15
CA ALA A 295 -17.98 -10.98 -18.37
C ALA A 295 -18.90 -11.06 -17.14
N PHE A 296 -19.49 -9.93 -16.74
CA PHE A 296 -20.44 -9.83 -15.63
C PHE A 296 -21.84 -9.45 -16.15
N TYR A 297 -22.31 -10.13 -17.20
CA TYR A 297 -23.62 -9.90 -17.84
C TYR A 297 -24.09 -11.14 -18.60
#